data_AF-A0A846ERX8-F1
#
_entry.id   AF-A0A846ERX8-F1
#
_cell.length_a   1.000
_cell.length_b   1.000
_cell.length_c   1.000
_cell.angle_alpha   90.00
_cell.angle_beta   90.00
_cell.angle_gamma   90.00
#
_symmetry.space_group_name_H-M   'P 1'
#
loop_
_entity.id
_entity.type
_entity.pdbx_description
1 polymer ?
#
loop_
_entity_poly.entity_id
_entity_poly.type
_entity_poly.pdbx_seq_one_letter_code
_entity_poly.pdbx_strand_id
1 'polypeptide(L)'
;MEKSIRQIPVTHLEDTLSKICKLTDFHYGEIWLPNRENNLLELSPYYHIVGGNYQDNLEKFHLCSQDFIISEGEGLPGRVWLYKQPEWILNVSVESEGYFLRNQIAKAFGVITGFAIPMIIEEKVLMILAFFACDIRSYSSDILALAMDATIHF
;
A
#
# COMPACT_ATOMS: atom_id res chain seq x y z
N MET A 1 9.69 12.71 21.95
CA MET A 1 9.65 11.32 21.46
C MET A 1 8.92 11.34 20.12
N GLU A 2 9.53 12.02 19.14
CA GLU A 2 8.94 12.48 17.86
C GLU A 2 9.79 12.02 16.66
N LYS A 3 10.70 11.06 16.86
CA LYS A 3 11.71 10.68 15.86
C LYS A 3 11.20 9.75 14.75
N SER A 4 9.89 9.57 14.60
CA SER A 4 9.38 8.29 14.05
C SER A 4 9.40 8.14 12.53
N ILE A 5 9.18 9.20 11.73
CA ILE A 5 9.07 9.06 10.26
C ILE A 5 9.93 10.09 9.52
N ARG A 6 10.02 11.33 10.02
CA ARG A 6 10.82 12.41 9.41
C ARG A 6 12.34 12.14 9.39
N GLN A 7 12.81 11.12 10.10
CA GLN A 7 14.23 10.70 10.14
C GLN A 7 14.53 9.50 9.24
N ILE A 8 13.51 8.81 8.72
CA ILE A 8 13.74 7.74 7.75
C ILE A 8 14.18 8.42 6.45
N PRO A 9 15.41 8.16 5.96
CA PRO A 9 15.85 8.78 4.72
C PRO A 9 14.99 8.24 3.58
N VAL A 10 14.46 9.16 2.76
CA VAL A 10 13.55 8.89 1.64
C VAL A 10 13.99 7.71 0.76
N THR A 11 15.30 7.63 0.49
CA THR A 11 15.92 6.57 -0.31
C THR A 11 15.57 5.17 0.20
N HIS A 12 15.47 4.97 1.51
CA HIS A 12 15.15 3.66 2.08
C HIS A 12 13.71 3.24 1.76
N LEU A 13 12.76 4.19 1.73
CA LEU A 13 11.35 3.87 1.49
C LEU A 13 11.13 3.38 0.06
N GLU A 14 11.67 4.12 -0.92
CA GLU A 14 11.58 3.75 -2.33
C GLU A 14 12.32 2.43 -2.62
N ASP A 15 13.50 2.22 -2.00
CA ASP A 15 14.25 0.97 -2.12
C ASP A 15 13.47 -0.22 -1.56
N THR A 16 12.77 -0.06 -0.42
CA THR A 16 11.92 -1.11 0.14
C THR A 16 10.73 -1.43 -0.74
N LEU A 17 10.03 -0.41 -1.25
CA LEU A 17 8.93 -0.63 -2.20
C LEU A 17 9.43 -1.37 -3.45
N SER A 18 10.54 -0.91 -4.02
CA SER A 18 11.21 -1.53 -5.19
C SER A 18 11.58 -2.98 -4.93
N LYS A 19 12.18 -3.26 -3.76
CA LYS A 19 12.55 -4.61 -3.35
C LYS A 19 11.32 -5.52 -3.21
N ILE A 20 10.27 -5.06 -2.53
CA ILE A 20 9.06 -5.87 -2.33
C ILE A 20 8.33 -6.10 -3.65
N CYS A 21 8.22 -5.08 -4.51
CA CYS A 21 7.65 -5.24 -5.86
C CYS A 21 8.40 -6.32 -6.65
N LYS A 22 9.73 -6.32 -6.63
CA LYS A 22 10.54 -7.36 -7.28
C LYS A 22 10.38 -8.75 -6.68
N LEU A 23 10.30 -8.85 -5.35
CA LEU A 23 10.17 -10.14 -4.65
C LEU A 23 8.79 -10.78 -4.85
N THR A 24 7.76 -9.95 -4.97
CA THR A 24 6.35 -10.38 -5.04
C THR A 24 5.80 -10.36 -6.47
N ASP A 25 6.58 -9.83 -7.41
CA ASP A 25 6.21 -9.54 -8.79
C ASP A 25 5.05 -8.54 -8.92
N PHE A 26 4.71 -7.78 -7.88
CA PHE A 26 3.66 -6.75 -7.96
C PHE A 26 4.16 -5.52 -8.72
N HIS A 27 3.26 -4.85 -9.44
CA HIS A 27 3.61 -3.80 -10.40
C HIS A 27 3.74 -2.41 -9.75
N TYR A 28 3.11 -2.20 -8.60
CA TYR A 28 3.04 -0.91 -7.93
C TYR A 28 3.08 -1.08 -6.42
N GLY A 29 3.79 -0.20 -5.73
CA GLY A 29 3.86 -0.11 -4.27
C GLY A 29 3.73 1.33 -3.80
N GLU A 30 3.01 1.53 -2.70
CA GLU A 30 2.73 2.84 -2.12
C GLU A 30 2.72 2.80 -0.59
N ILE A 31 2.76 3.98 0.04
CA ILE A 31 2.86 4.12 1.49
C ILE A 31 1.73 5.00 1.99
N TRP A 32 0.99 4.53 2.99
CA TRP A 32 0.02 5.31 3.73
C TRP A 32 0.56 5.62 5.12
N LEU A 33 0.55 6.90 5.50
CA LEU A 33 1.11 7.40 6.74
C LEU A 33 -0.02 7.78 7.71
N PRO A 34 -0.06 7.20 8.93
CA PRO A 34 -0.93 7.67 10.00
C PRO A 34 -0.63 9.12 10.39
N ASN A 35 -1.59 10.00 10.18
CA ASN A 35 -1.60 11.34 10.76
C ASN A 35 -2.24 11.27 12.17
N ARG A 36 -1.41 11.50 13.19
CA ARG A 36 -1.79 11.38 14.59
C ARG A 36 -2.71 12.50 15.09
N GLU A 37 -2.81 13.60 14.36
CA GLU A 37 -3.63 14.74 14.79
C GLU A 37 -5.10 14.55 14.42
N ASN A 38 -5.39 13.91 13.29
CA ASN A 38 -6.75 13.78 12.75
C ASN A 38 -7.25 12.31 12.69
N ASN A 39 -6.41 11.33 13.05
CA ASN A 39 -6.71 9.89 12.97
C ASN A 39 -7.04 9.43 11.53
N LEU A 40 -6.33 9.98 10.55
CA LEU A 40 -6.48 9.66 9.13
C LEU A 40 -5.17 9.11 8.56
N LEU A 41 -5.27 8.33 7.50
CA LEU A 41 -4.16 7.95 6.64
C LEU A 41 -4.05 8.92 5.47
N GLU A 42 -2.83 9.37 5.22
CA GLU A 42 -2.45 10.18 4.07
C GLU A 42 -1.53 9.39 3.15
N LEU A 43 -1.75 9.50 1.84
CA LEU A 43 -0.88 8.88 0.85
C LEU A 43 0.45 9.63 0.78
N SER A 44 1.55 8.90 0.95
CA SER A 44 2.91 9.41 0.81
C SER A 44 3.19 9.79 -0.65
N PRO A 45 4.01 10.83 -0.91
CA PRO A 45 4.52 11.10 -2.25
C PRO A 45 5.52 10.05 -2.75
N TYR A 46 5.99 9.16 -1.88
CA TYR A 46 6.90 8.08 -2.23
C TYR A 46 6.13 6.82 -2.64
N TYR A 47 6.41 6.35 -3.84
CA TYR A 47 5.81 5.16 -4.43
C TYR A 47 6.81 4.50 -5.39
N HIS A 48 6.52 3.29 -5.82
CA HIS A 48 7.32 2.58 -6.82
C HIS A 48 6.41 1.96 -7.88
N ILE A 49 6.76 2.13 -9.15
CA ILE A 49 6.14 1.44 -10.28
C ILE A 49 7.22 0.59 -10.97
N VAL A 50 6.94 -0.70 -11.14
CA VAL A 50 7.74 -1.57 -11.99
C VAL A 50 7.48 -1.15 -13.43
N GLY A 51 8.48 -0.52 -14.06
CA GLY A 51 8.36 -0.02 -15.43
C GLY A 51 7.90 -1.09 -16.43
N GLY A 52 7.27 -0.65 -17.52
CA GLY A 52 6.70 -1.55 -18.53
C GLY A 52 5.33 -1.09 -19.01
N ASN A 53 4.53 -2.04 -19.50
CA ASN A 53 3.27 -1.74 -20.20
C ASN A 53 2.18 -1.09 -19.34
N TYR A 54 2.30 -1.12 -18.01
CA TYR A 54 1.31 -0.58 -17.08
C TYR A 54 1.68 0.80 -16.52
N GLN A 55 2.86 1.34 -16.86
CA GLN A 55 3.42 2.52 -16.21
C GLN A 55 2.45 3.72 -16.24
N ASP A 56 2.00 4.15 -17.43
CA ASP A 56 1.11 5.31 -17.57
C ASP A 56 -0.20 5.18 -16.78
N ASN A 57 -0.74 3.97 -16.69
CA ASN A 57 -1.99 3.72 -15.96
C ASN A 57 -1.76 3.73 -14.44
N LEU A 58 -0.66 3.13 -13.98
CA LEU A 58 -0.29 3.13 -12.56
C LEU A 58 0.09 4.53 -12.08
N GLU A 59 0.72 5.35 -12.92
CA GLU A 59 0.96 6.77 -12.63
C GLU A 59 -0.36 7.53 -12.43
N LYS A 60 -1.34 7.33 -13.33
CA LYS A 60 -2.67 7.95 -13.17
C LYS A 60 -3.41 7.45 -11.93
N PHE A 61 -3.31 6.15 -11.62
CA PHE A 61 -3.87 5.59 -10.40
C PHE A 61 -3.24 6.21 -9.15
N HIS A 62 -1.92 6.38 -9.10
CA HIS A 62 -1.24 7.06 -7.99
C HIS A 62 -1.71 8.51 -7.87
N LEU A 63 -1.69 9.28 -8.98
CA LEU A 63 -2.12 10.68 -8.99
C LEU A 63 -3.55 10.85 -8.47
N CYS A 64 -4.50 10.04 -8.96
CA CYS A 64 -5.88 10.09 -8.45
C CYS A 64 -6.00 9.59 -7.00
N SER A 65 -5.11 8.70 -6.55
CA SER A 65 -5.11 8.21 -5.16
C SER A 65 -4.70 9.29 -4.14
N GLN A 66 -4.00 10.34 -4.57
CA GLN A 66 -3.55 11.43 -3.69
C GLN A 66 -4.71 12.26 -3.10
N ASP A 67 -5.86 12.28 -3.77
CA ASP A 67 -7.06 12.99 -3.29
C ASP A 67 -7.85 12.20 -2.22
N PHE A 68 -7.44 10.97 -1.92
CA PHE A 68 -8.12 10.12 -0.93
C PHE A 68 -7.52 10.30 0.46
N ILE A 69 -8.40 10.52 1.43
CA ILE A 69 -8.10 10.46 2.86
C ILE A 69 -8.85 9.26 3.42
N ILE A 70 -8.17 8.41 4.18
CA ILE A 70 -8.72 7.13 4.63
C ILE A 70 -8.76 7.08 6.15
N SER A 71 -9.92 6.83 6.74
CA SER A 71 -10.05 6.68 8.18
C SER A 71 -9.58 5.29 8.63
N GLU A 72 -9.25 5.16 9.92
CA GLU A 72 -9.03 3.85 10.54
C GLU A 72 -10.24 2.92 10.31
N GLY A 73 -9.99 1.69 9.86
CA GLY A 73 -11.02 0.70 9.50
C GLY A 73 -11.64 0.86 8.10
N GLU A 74 -11.39 1.96 7.40
CA GLU A 74 -11.94 2.19 6.05
C GLU A 74 -10.99 1.71 4.95
N GLY A 75 -11.56 1.07 3.92
CA GLY A 75 -10.76 0.57 2.80
C GLY A 75 -9.66 -0.42 3.23
N LEU A 76 -8.83 -0.79 2.25
CA LEU A 76 -7.73 -1.73 2.50
C LEU A 76 -6.71 -1.18 3.53
N PRO A 77 -6.08 -0.01 3.35
CA PRO A 77 -5.05 0.42 4.28
C PRO A 77 -5.61 0.81 5.67
N GLY A 78 -6.84 1.31 5.77
CA GLY A 78 -7.46 1.63 7.07
C GLY A 78 -7.77 0.39 7.89
N ARG A 79 -8.21 -0.71 7.26
CA ARG A 79 -8.38 -2.00 7.97
C ARG A 79 -7.06 -2.59 8.44
N VAL A 80 -6.02 -2.55 7.61
CA VAL A 80 -4.68 -2.98 8.02
C VAL A 80 -4.17 -2.13 9.19
N TRP A 81 -4.46 -0.82 9.20
CA TRP A 81 -4.12 0.05 10.31
C TRP A 81 -4.84 -0.33 11.61
N LEU A 82 -6.16 -0.55 11.54
CA LEU A 82 -6.99 -0.92 12.69
C LEU A 82 -6.58 -2.29 13.28
N TYR A 83 -6.47 -3.30 12.44
CA TYR A 83 -6.24 -4.68 12.88
C TYR A 83 -4.77 -5.04 13.07
N LYS A 84 -3.86 -4.21 12.54
CA LYS A 84 -2.41 -4.50 12.55
C LYS A 84 -2.08 -5.86 11.94
N GLN A 85 -2.85 -6.28 10.94
CA GLN A 85 -2.69 -7.54 10.22
C GLN A 85 -2.65 -7.29 8.71
N PRO A 86 -1.90 -8.09 7.96
CA PRO A 86 -1.91 -8.01 6.50
C PRO A 86 -3.28 -8.37 5.94
N GLU A 87 -3.64 -7.77 4.80
CA GLU A 87 -4.89 -8.06 4.10
C GLU A 87 -4.65 -8.17 2.59
N TRP A 88 -5.41 -9.05 1.92
CA TRP A 88 -5.36 -9.30 0.48
C TRP A 88 -6.75 -9.16 -0.14
N ILE A 89 -6.83 -8.54 -1.31
CA ILE A 89 -8.04 -8.41 -2.10
C ILE A 89 -7.76 -8.94 -3.50
N LEU A 90 -8.51 -9.98 -3.89
CA LEU A 90 -8.36 -10.66 -5.18
C LEU A 90 -8.65 -9.74 -6.37
N ASN A 91 -9.68 -8.88 -6.26
CA ASN A 91 -10.03 -7.94 -7.32
C ASN A 91 -10.62 -6.64 -6.78
N VAL A 92 -9.76 -5.66 -6.50
CA VAL A 92 -10.13 -4.35 -5.97
C VAL A 92 -11.06 -3.54 -6.89
N SER A 93 -11.08 -3.83 -8.19
CA SER A 93 -11.86 -3.07 -9.18
C SER A 93 -13.36 -3.38 -9.18
N VAL A 94 -13.75 -4.51 -8.57
CA VAL A 94 -15.15 -4.96 -8.49
C VAL A 94 -15.72 -4.90 -7.07
N GLU A 95 -14.89 -4.56 -6.09
CA GLU A 95 -15.32 -4.34 -4.72
C GLU A 95 -16.23 -3.12 -4.60
N SER A 96 -16.99 -3.06 -3.51
CA SER A 96 -17.77 -1.85 -3.18
C SER A 96 -16.87 -0.69 -2.75
N GLU A 97 -17.35 0.54 -2.93
CA GLU A 97 -16.65 1.75 -2.46
C GLU A 97 -16.42 1.75 -0.94
N GLY A 98 -17.29 1.08 -0.16
CA GLY A 98 -17.09 0.92 1.28
C GLY A 98 -15.96 -0.07 1.63
N TYR A 99 -15.71 -1.07 0.78
CA TYR A 99 -14.67 -2.07 1.03
C TYR A 99 -13.32 -1.68 0.41
N PHE A 100 -13.33 -1.03 -0.75
CA PHE A 100 -12.14 -0.43 -1.35
C PHE A 100 -12.52 0.91 -1.99
N LEU A 101 -12.23 2.01 -1.29
CA LEU A 101 -12.64 3.38 -1.66
C LEU A 101 -12.18 3.79 -3.07
N ARG A 102 -11.08 3.20 -3.54
CA ARG A 102 -10.45 3.51 -4.83
C ARG A 102 -10.89 2.56 -5.96
N ASN A 103 -11.96 1.80 -5.78
CA ASN A 103 -12.41 0.78 -6.76
C ASN A 103 -12.67 1.36 -8.15
N GLN A 104 -13.27 2.55 -8.26
CA GLN A 104 -13.59 3.17 -9.54
C GLN A 104 -12.32 3.56 -10.32
N ILE A 105 -11.34 4.19 -9.65
CA ILE A 105 -10.07 4.54 -10.29
C ILE A 105 -9.21 3.29 -10.57
N ALA A 106 -9.28 2.27 -9.70
CA ALA A 106 -8.65 0.99 -9.97
C ALA A 106 -9.22 0.34 -11.22
N LYS A 107 -10.54 0.33 -11.37
CA LYS A 107 -11.23 -0.14 -12.58
C LYS A 107 -10.85 0.67 -13.81
N ALA A 108 -10.77 2.00 -13.71
CA ALA A 108 -10.43 2.89 -14.82
C ALA A 108 -9.00 2.68 -15.33
N PHE A 109 -8.06 2.38 -14.44
CA PHE A 109 -6.64 2.24 -14.77
C PHE A 109 -6.13 0.79 -14.75
N GLY A 110 -7.03 -0.19 -14.64
CA GLY A 110 -6.70 -1.61 -14.74
C GLY A 110 -5.91 -2.16 -13.55
N VAL A 111 -6.09 -1.59 -12.35
CA VAL A 111 -5.57 -2.15 -11.10
C VAL A 111 -6.54 -3.21 -10.59
N ILE A 112 -6.04 -4.42 -10.35
CA ILE A 112 -6.86 -5.61 -10.11
C ILE A 112 -6.59 -6.22 -8.75
N THR A 113 -5.42 -6.81 -8.51
CA THR A 113 -5.12 -7.45 -7.21
C THR A 113 -4.43 -6.45 -6.30
N GLY A 114 -4.74 -6.45 -5.01
CA GLY A 114 -4.06 -5.62 -4.03
C GLY A 114 -3.81 -6.35 -2.71
N PHE A 115 -2.71 -6.05 -2.05
CA PHE A 115 -2.50 -6.41 -0.65
C PHE A 115 -1.88 -5.25 0.11
N ALA A 116 -2.02 -5.26 1.43
CA ALA A 116 -1.36 -4.30 2.30
C ALA A 116 -0.82 -4.97 3.56
N ILE A 117 0.30 -4.45 4.06
CA ILE A 117 0.96 -4.92 5.27
C ILE A 117 1.25 -3.74 6.22
N PRO A 118 1.15 -3.94 7.54
CA PRO A 118 1.54 -2.91 8.50
C PRO A 118 3.04 -2.97 8.76
N MET A 119 3.70 -1.82 8.83
CA MET A 119 5.04 -1.68 9.41
C MET A 119 4.88 -1.22 10.87
N ILE A 120 5.32 -2.04 11.82
CA ILE A 120 5.05 -1.84 13.25
C ILE A 120 6.36 -1.65 14.02
N ILE A 121 6.41 -0.63 14.87
CA ILE A 121 7.51 -0.39 15.82
C ILE A 121 6.89 -0.16 17.20
N GLU A 122 7.37 -0.87 18.22
CA GLU A 122 6.90 -0.74 19.61
C GLU A 122 5.35 -0.76 19.71
N GLU A 123 4.72 -1.76 19.08
CA GLU A 123 3.26 -1.93 19.02
C GLU A 123 2.48 -0.83 18.28
N LYS A 124 3.15 0.13 17.65
CA LYS A 124 2.53 1.21 16.88
C LYS A 124 2.74 0.99 15.40
N VAL A 125 1.66 1.12 14.64
CA VAL A 125 1.75 1.17 13.18
C VAL A 125 2.45 2.47 12.80
N LEU A 126 3.60 2.33 12.15
CA LEU A 126 4.38 3.44 11.66
C LEU A 126 3.87 3.92 10.30
N MET A 127 3.58 2.97 9.42
CA MET A 127 3.04 3.16 8.08
C MET A 127 2.39 1.88 7.58
N ILE A 128 1.56 2.00 6.56
CA ILE A 128 1.02 0.87 5.81
C ILE A 128 1.67 0.85 4.44
N LEU A 129 2.19 -0.30 4.03
CA LEU A 129 2.66 -0.51 2.67
C LEU A 129 1.56 -1.24 1.90
N ALA A 130 1.13 -0.69 0.77
CA ALA A 130 0.13 -1.32 -0.09
C ALA A 130 0.73 -1.58 -1.48
N PHE A 131 0.41 -2.73 -2.06
CA PHE A 131 0.97 -3.20 -3.31
C PHE A 131 -0.15 -3.67 -4.23
N PHE A 132 -0.01 -3.36 -5.53
CA PHE A 132 -1.03 -3.67 -6.52
C PHE A 132 -0.47 -4.29 -7.80
N ALA A 133 -1.29 -5.14 -8.43
CA ALA A 133 -1.03 -5.75 -9.72
C ALA A 133 -2.18 -5.50 -10.69
N CYS A 134 -1.86 -5.44 -11.99
CA CYS A 134 -2.82 -5.21 -13.06
C CYS A 134 -3.46 -6.51 -13.60
N ASP A 135 -3.23 -7.64 -12.92
CA ASP A 135 -3.75 -8.96 -13.22
C ASP A 135 -4.33 -9.62 -11.94
N ILE A 136 -5.07 -10.72 -12.14
CA ILE A 136 -5.63 -11.51 -11.03
C ILE A 136 -4.54 -12.40 -10.43
N ARG A 137 -4.32 -12.28 -9.11
CA ARG A 137 -3.41 -13.12 -8.35
C ARG A 137 -4.11 -13.69 -7.12
N SER A 138 -4.14 -15.02 -7.05
CA SER A 138 -4.67 -15.73 -5.89
C SER A 138 -3.90 -15.36 -4.62
N TYR A 139 -4.59 -15.39 -3.49
CA TYR A 139 -3.98 -15.23 -2.17
C TYR A 139 -2.74 -16.13 -2.04
N SER A 140 -1.66 -15.54 -1.53
CA SER A 140 -0.42 -16.25 -1.24
C SER A 140 0.12 -15.80 0.11
N SER A 141 0.12 -16.72 1.08
CA SER A 141 0.75 -16.50 2.38
C SER A 141 2.25 -16.26 2.24
N ASP A 142 2.89 -16.88 1.25
CA ASP A 142 4.33 -16.77 1.02
C ASP A 142 4.71 -15.37 0.54
N ILE A 143 3.88 -14.75 -0.31
CA ILE A 143 4.07 -13.35 -0.74
C ILE A 143 3.93 -12.39 0.45
N LEU A 144 2.92 -12.59 1.30
CA LEU A 144 2.74 -11.76 2.49
C LEU A 144 3.91 -11.91 3.46
N ALA A 145 4.41 -13.14 3.68
CA ALA A 145 5.58 -13.40 4.50
C ALA A 145 6.83 -12.72 3.94
N LEU A 146 7.10 -12.85 2.64
CA LEU A 146 8.22 -12.18 1.96
C LEU A 146 8.16 -10.66 2.10
N ALA A 147 6.98 -10.07 1.94
CA ALA A 147 6.79 -8.63 2.08
C ALA A 147 7.02 -8.19 3.53
N MET A 148 6.49 -8.92 4.52
CA MET A 148 6.72 -8.65 5.94
C MET A 148 8.19 -8.78 6.34
N ASP A 149 8.88 -9.84 5.92
CA ASP A 149 10.30 -10.06 6.22
C ASP A 149 11.18 -8.94 5.64
N ALA A 150 10.81 -8.41 4.46
CA ALA A 150 11.50 -7.28 3.87
C ALA A 150 11.41 -5.99 4.71
N THR A 151 10.40 -5.87 5.59
CA THR A 151 10.24 -4.72 6.50
C THR A 151 10.98 -4.85 7.83
N ILE A 152 11.44 -6.05 8.21
CA ILE A 152 12.17 -6.29 9.48
C ILE A 152 13.57 -5.67 9.45
N HIS A 153 14.14 -5.52 8.26
CA HIS A 153 15.50 -5.01 8.06
C HIS A 153 15.56 -3.48 7.88
N PHE A 154 14.51 -2.78 8.33
CA PHE A 154 14.31 -1.35 8.15
C PHE A 154 14.70 -0.55 9.39
#